data_AF-A0A8S3YSW9-F1
#
_entry.id   AF-A0A8S3YSW9-F1
#
_cell.length_a   1.000
_cell.length_b   1.000
_cell.length_c   1.000
_cell.angle_alpha   90.00
_cell.angle_beta   90.00
_cell.angle_gamma   90.00
#
_symmetry.space_group_name_H-M   'P 1'
#
loop_
_entity.id
_entity.type
_entity.pdbx_description
1 polymer ?
#
loop_
_entity_poly.entity_id
_entity_poly.type
_entity_poly.pdbx_seq_one_letter_code
_entity_poly.pdbx_strand_id
1 'polypeptide(L)'
;MSTEEKISSSDTLSQPLFRDITAEDYDPEITEIESLCVNCEEQGITRLFLTKIPFFKEVIVSSFSCDHCGYKNAELQPGGRIQDRGVCYKVNVTAGQDLNRQVVQTQYATIKIPKLEFEIPPGKSSLTTIEGVIDRAVEGLEQDQILRRIQHPEVAAQIDEFIKKLQKLKSGNEPFLFVIDDPSGNSFHAPAKDPQMTVAHYARTRQQDEFLGLIAEQDAEEGTAESTAVGQDDGEGFNTQNEVLSFQTNCPRCASACDTHMKLVNIPHFKEVVIMCTTCDKCGHRDNEVKSSGGIEDKGQRMELEIKDTVDMARDVLKSETACIEIPELDFEMEMGTLGGKFTTVEGLLLDIKSQLKESNPFFHGDSSQPEMHSKLLEFCSKIDDIVEGRMKGCHFVLDDPAGNSFIQSLCAPDPDPQLAVTHYTRSWQQNEDLGLNDMKTENYEES
;
A
#
# COMPACT_ATOMS: atom_id res chain seq x y z
N MET A 1 43.54 -43.17 -23.72
CA MET A 1 43.58 -41.70 -23.58
C MET A 1 42.15 -41.26 -23.37
N SER A 2 41.81 -41.06 -22.11
CA SER A 2 40.57 -40.48 -21.60
C SER A 2 40.39 -39.08 -22.17
N THR A 3 39.21 -38.78 -22.68
CA THR A 3 38.76 -37.41 -22.92
C THR A 3 37.64 -37.16 -21.93
N GLU A 4 37.92 -36.30 -20.97
CA GLU A 4 37.05 -35.91 -19.87
C GLU A 4 35.85 -35.09 -20.37
N GLU A 5 34.72 -35.32 -19.71
CA GLU A 5 33.48 -34.56 -19.80
C GLU A 5 33.69 -33.07 -19.48
N LYS A 6 32.99 -32.21 -20.22
CA LYS A 6 32.45 -30.97 -19.66
C LYS A 6 30.94 -30.99 -19.86
N ILE A 7 30.26 -31.60 -18.88
CA ILE A 7 28.85 -31.36 -18.63
C ILE A 7 28.76 -29.89 -18.20
N SER A 8 28.14 -29.06 -19.06
CA SER A 8 27.75 -27.70 -18.74
C SER A 8 26.95 -27.70 -17.45
N SER A 9 27.47 -27.05 -16.41
CA SER A 9 26.89 -27.02 -15.08
C SER A 9 25.50 -26.37 -15.05
N SER A 10 24.71 -26.89 -14.13
CA SER A 10 23.34 -26.50 -13.77
C SER A 10 23.28 -25.16 -13.01
N ASP A 11 23.79 -24.07 -13.61
CA ASP A 11 23.82 -22.73 -12.96
C ASP A 11 22.93 -21.66 -13.62
N THR A 12 22.08 -22.00 -14.60
CA THR A 12 21.21 -21.02 -15.30
C THR A 12 19.86 -20.75 -14.62
N LEU A 13 19.62 -21.23 -13.41
CA LEU A 13 18.37 -20.97 -12.66
C LEU A 13 18.61 -20.04 -11.48
N SER A 14 18.89 -18.75 -11.73
CA SER A 14 18.76 -17.71 -10.69
C SER A 14 18.76 -16.26 -11.20
N GLN A 15 18.42 -16.01 -12.47
CA GLN A 15 18.36 -14.62 -12.95
C GLN A 15 16.91 -14.10 -12.95
N PRO A 16 16.66 -12.88 -12.44
CA PRO A 16 15.31 -12.29 -12.42
C PRO A 16 14.81 -12.01 -13.85
N LEU A 17 13.50 -12.20 -14.07
CA LEU A 17 12.83 -12.00 -15.37
C LEU A 17 12.98 -10.57 -15.92
N PHE A 18 13.14 -9.58 -15.04
CA PHE A 18 13.37 -8.17 -15.37
C PHE A 18 14.74 -7.72 -14.85
N ARG A 19 15.59 -7.20 -15.75
CA ARG A 19 16.98 -6.80 -15.46
C ARG A 19 17.24 -5.32 -15.73
N ASP A 20 18.15 -4.72 -14.97
CA ASP A 20 18.58 -3.33 -15.16
C ASP A 20 19.43 -3.20 -16.43
N ILE A 21 19.21 -2.13 -17.21
CA ILE A 21 20.08 -1.81 -18.36
C ILE A 21 21.41 -1.28 -17.82
N THR A 22 22.47 -2.08 -17.87
CA THR A 22 23.83 -1.65 -17.51
C THR A 22 24.73 -1.64 -18.74
N ALA A 23 25.71 -0.73 -18.77
CA ALA A 23 26.67 -0.63 -19.87
C ALA A 23 27.62 -1.84 -19.98
N GLU A 24 27.58 -2.76 -19.01
CA GLU A 24 28.38 -3.98 -18.91
C GLU A 24 27.60 -5.23 -19.35
N ASP A 25 26.32 -5.11 -19.70
CA ASP A 25 25.46 -6.21 -20.12
C ASP A 25 25.63 -6.47 -21.63
N TYR A 26 26.53 -7.38 -21.97
CA TYR A 26 26.93 -7.68 -23.36
C TYR A 26 25.92 -8.55 -24.14
N ASP A 27 24.92 -9.13 -23.47
CA ASP A 27 23.92 -10.01 -24.11
C ASP A 27 22.59 -10.00 -23.34
N PRO A 28 21.72 -8.99 -23.53
CA PRO A 28 20.38 -9.02 -22.92
C PRO A 28 19.60 -10.22 -23.45
N GLU A 29 18.89 -10.96 -22.61
CA GLU A 29 17.98 -12.03 -23.06
C GLU A 29 16.83 -11.42 -23.86
N ILE A 30 16.97 -11.40 -25.20
CA ILE A 30 15.96 -10.89 -26.13
C ILE A 30 15.03 -12.04 -26.52
N THR A 31 13.73 -11.85 -26.30
CA THR A 31 12.73 -12.78 -26.86
C THR A 31 12.30 -12.28 -28.23
N GLU A 32 12.63 -13.03 -29.29
CA GLU A 32 12.20 -12.72 -30.66
C GLU A 32 10.92 -13.49 -31.02
N ILE A 33 9.93 -12.80 -31.57
CA ILE A 33 8.63 -13.36 -31.97
C ILE A 33 8.33 -12.90 -33.40
N GLU A 34 7.93 -13.83 -34.27
CA GLU A 34 7.39 -13.47 -35.59
C GLU A 34 6.02 -12.80 -35.44
N SER A 35 5.85 -11.63 -36.05
CA SER A 35 4.64 -10.82 -35.92
C SER A 35 4.23 -10.22 -37.26
N LEU A 36 2.93 -10.11 -37.49
CA LEU A 36 2.38 -9.58 -38.74
C LEU A 36 2.68 -8.08 -38.88
N CYS A 37 3.25 -7.66 -40.01
CA CYS A 37 3.49 -6.26 -40.32
C CYS A 37 2.18 -5.56 -40.67
N VAL A 38 1.77 -4.59 -39.86
CA VAL A 38 0.55 -3.80 -40.09
C VAL A 38 0.60 -2.91 -41.34
N ASN A 39 1.79 -2.72 -41.95
CA ASN A 39 1.95 -1.86 -43.12
C ASN A 39 1.93 -2.63 -44.45
N CYS A 40 2.48 -3.85 -44.48
CA CYS A 40 2.57 -4.64 -45.71
C CYS A 40 2.00 -6.05 -45.59
N GLU A 41 1.44 -6.41 -44.42
CA GLU A 41 0.80 -7.69 -44.11
C GLU A 41 1.71 -8.93 -44.23
N GLU A 42 3.02 -8.72 -44.43
CA GLU A 42 4.04 -9.76 -44.39
C GLU A 42 4.59 -9.94 -42.97
N GLN A 43 5.26 -11.06 -42.69
CA GLN A 43 5.86 -11.29 -41.37
C GLN A 43 7.08 -10.40 -41.13
N GLY A 44 7.15 -9.78 -39.95
CA GLY A 44 8.33 -9.13 -39.41
C GLY A 44 8.72 -9.74 -38.06
N ILE A 45 9.73 -9.15 -37.42
CA ILE A 45 10.28 -9.64 -36.16
C ILE A 45 9.98 -8.61 -35.06
N THR A 46 9.33 -9.06 -33.99
CA THR A 46 9.16 -8.32 -32.74
C THR A 46 10.19 -8.80 -31.73
N ARG A 47 11.01 -7.89 -31.21
CA ARG A 47 11.98 -8.13 -30.15
C ARG A 47 11.43 -7.59 -28.84
N LEU A 48 11.22 -8.46 -27.86
CA LEU A 48 10.80 -8.09 -26.52
C LEU A 48 12.03 -8.01 -25.59
N PHE A 49 12.16 -6.86 -24.93
CA PHE A 49 13.14 -6.61 -23.89
C PHE A 49 12.42 -6.38 -22.57
N LEU A 50 12.56 -7.33 -21.64
CA LEU A 50 12.04 -7.25 -20.29
C LEU A 50 13.08 -6.58 -19.41
N THR A 51 12.91 -5.29 -19.15
CA THR A 51 13.94 -4.51 -18.49
C THR A 51 13.39 -3.62 -17.39
N LYS A 52 14.24 -3.35 -16.41
CA LYS A 52 14.03 -2.33 -15.40
C LYS A 52 14.72 -1.06 -15.85
N ILE A 53 13.91 -0.04 -16.09
CA ILE A 53 14.40 1.30 -16.35
C ILE A 53 14.22 2.07 -15.05
N PRO A 54 15.23 2.85 -14.60
CA PRO A 54 15.02 3.81 -13.54
C PRO A 54 13.70 4.56 -13.77
N PHE A 55 12.87 4.70 -12.74
CA PHE A 55 11.56 5.37 -12.76
C PHE A 55 10.36 4.58 -13.29
N PHE A 56 10.55 3.56 -14.13
CA PHE A 56 9.43 2.79 -14.71
C PHE A 56 9.18 1.43 -14.04
N LYS A 57 9.96 1.08 -13.01
CA LYS A 57 9.98 -0.27 -12.43
C LYS A 57 10.21 -1.29 -13.55
N GLU A 58 9.24 -2.17 -13.82
CA GLU A 58 9.29 -3.24 -14.82
C GLU A 58 8.65 -2.78 -16.13
N VAL A 59 9.39 -2.87 -17.25
CA VAL A 59 8.97 -2.43 -18.58
C VAL A 59 9.21 -3.51 -19.61
N ILE A 60 8.26 -3.67 -20.51
CA ILE A 60 8.41 -4.49 -21.71
C ILE A 60 8.62 -3.53 -22.88
N VAL A 61 9.84 -3.48 -23.41
CA VAL A 61 10.11 -2.75 -24.66
C VAL A 61 9.92 -3.73 -25.80
N SER A 62 8.95 -3.46 -26.66
CA SER A 62 8.66 -4.22 -27.87
C SER A 62 9.17 -3.46 -29.08
N SER A 63 10.15 -4.00 -29.80
CA SER A 63 10.71 -3.39 -31.00
C SER A 63 10.42 -4.28 -32.20
N PHE A 64 9.51 -3.84 -33.05
CA PHE A 64 9.15 -4.47 -34.31
C PHE A 64 9.99 -3.91 -35.46
N SER A 65 10.52 -4.80 -36.30
CA SER A 65 11.14 -4.47 -37.58
C SER A 65 10.69 -5.41 -38.68
N CYS A 66 10.29 -4.85 -39.83
CA CYS A 66 9.94 -5.60 -41.03
C CYS A 66 10.99 -5.40 -42.12
N ASP A 67 11.66 -6.49 -42.52
CA ASP A 67 12.68 -6.46 -43.58
C ASP A 67 12.10 -6.29 -44.99
N HIS A 68 10.80 -6.56 -45.18
CA HIS A 68 10.13 -6.47 -46.48
C HIS A 68 9.81 -5.03 -46.91
N CYS A 69 9.31 -4.20 -45.98
CA CYS A 69 8.91 -2.82 -46.27
C CYS A 69 9.69 -1.76 -45.50
N GLY A 70 10.60 -2.17 -44.60
CA GLY A 70 11.40 -1.27 -43.77
C GLY A 70 10.63 -0.60 -42.63
N TYR A 71 9.36 -0.97 -42.41
CA TYR A 71 8.56 -0.45 -41.30
C TYR A 71 9.16 -0.87 -39.95
N LYS A 72 9.25 0.09 -39.03
CA LYS A 72 9.76 -0.10 -37.67
C LYS A 72 8.79 0.51 -36.68
N ASN A 73 8.54 -0.18 -35.58
CA ASN A 73 7.70 0.31 -34.50
C ASN A 73 8.32 -0.09 -33.17
N ALA A 74 8.48 0.86 -32.25
CA ALA A 74 8.95 0.58 -30.91
C ALA A 74 7.85 1.01 -29.93
N GLU A 75 7.42 0.07 -29.09
CA GLU A 75 6.36 0.26 -28.11
C GLU A 75 6.91 -0.05 -26.72
N LEU A 76 6.57 0.80 -25.77
CA LEU A 76 6.96 0.65 -24.38
C LEU A 76 5.71 0.28 -23.59
N GLN A 77 5.58 -0.98 -23.20
CA GLN A 77 4.48 -1.45 -22.38
C GLN A 77 4.91 -1.40 -20.91
N PRO A 78 4.19 -0.67 -20.05
CA PRO A 78 4.44 -0.75 -18.62
C PRO A 78 4.12 -2.18 -18.15
N GLY A 79 5.11 -2.86 -17.56
CA GLY A 79 4.90 -4.16 -16.90
C GLY A 79 4.33 -4.01 -15.49
N GLY A 80 4.36 -2.79 -14.94
CA GLY A 80 3.79 -2.46 -13.64
C GLY A 80 2.26 -2.32 -13.66
N ARG A 81 1.62 -2.66 -12.53
CA ARG A 81 0.20 -2.36 -12.30
C ARG A 81 -0.06 -0.85 -12.44
N ILE A 82 -1.28 -0.50 -12.86
CA ILE A 82 -1.77 0.88 -12.82
C ILE A 82 -1.59 1.41 -11.38
N GLN A 83 -0.98 2.58 -11.19
CA GLN A 83 -0.78 3.13 -9.85
C GLN A 83 -2.11 3.52 -9.22
N ASP A 84 -2.14 3.68 -7.90
CA ASP A 84 -3.37 3.93 -7.16
C ASP A 84 -3.94 5.35 -7.39
N ARG A 85 -3.11 6.30 -7.84
CA ARG A 85 -3.50 7.68 -8.20
C ARG A 85 -3.10 8.02 -9.62
N GLY A 86 -3.89 8.91 -10.21
CA GLY A 86 -3.44 9.66 -11.37
C GLY A 86 -2.41 10.71 -10.96
N VAL A 87 -1.59 11.13 -11.91
CA VAL A 87 -0.54 12.12 -11.67
C VAL A 87 -0.59 13.23 -12.70
N CYS A 88 -0.42 14.46 -12.24
CA CYS A 88 -0.35 15.65 -13.07
C CYS A 88 0.99 16.37 -12.84
N TYR A 89 1.84 16.37 -13.87
CA TYR A 89 3.08 17.13 -13.90
C TYR A 89 2.84 18.49 -14.55
N LYS A 90 3.30 19.54 -13.89
CA LYS A 90 3.27 20.92 -14.38
C LYS A 90 4.69 21.43 -14.41
N VAL A 91 5.30 21.48 -15.59
CA VAL A 91 6.68 21.93 -15.81
C VAL A 91 6.65 23.35 -16.38
N ASN A 92 7.29 24.28 -15.69
CA ASN A 92 7.48 25.64 -16.19
C ASN A 92 8.76 25.68 -17.04
N VAL A 93 8.60 25.63 -18.36
CA VAL A 93 9.71 25.64 -19.32
C VAL A 93 10.18 27.08 -19.46
N THR A 94 11.40 27.38 -19.01
CA THR A 94 11.94 28.75 -18.99
C THR A 94 13.26 28.89 -19.74
N ALA A 95 14.03 27.80 -19.87
CA ALA A 95 15.30 27.77 -20.56
C ALA A 95 15.31 26.69 -21.65
N GLY A 96 16.16 26.85 -22.67
CA GLY A 96 16.33 25.82 -23.71
C GLY A 96 16.78 24.46 -23.16
N GLN A 97 17.44 24.42 -21.99
CA GLN A 97 17.79 23.16 -21.32
C GLN A 97 16.56 22.36 -20.86
N ASP A 98 15.45 23.04 -20.55
CA ASP A 98 14.21 22.38 -20.12
C ASP A 98 13.58 21.57 -21.26
N LEU A 99 13.82 21.96 -22.52
CA LEU A 99 13.34 21.22 -23.69
C LEU A 99 13.95 19.81 -23.80
N ASN A 100 15.14 19.61 -23.24
CA ASN A 100 15.84 18.34 -23.21
C ASN A 100 15.37 17.39 -22.10
N ARG A 101 14.44 17.84 -21.23
CA ARG A 101 13.87 16.99 -20.18
C ARG A 101 13.19 15.80 -20.84
N GLN A 102 13.57 14.61 -20.41
CA GLN A 102 12.94 13.38 -20.87
C GLN A 102 11.48 13.40 -20.44
N VAL A 103 10.59 12.92 -21.30
CA VAL A 103 9.17 12.81 -21.06
C VAL A 103 8.81 11.38 -21.33
N VAL A 104 8.16 10.74 -20.36
CA VAL A 104 7.58 9.43 -20.59
C VAL A 104 6.08 9.57 -20.56
N GLN A 105 5.49 9.42 -21.73
CA GLN A 105 4.07 9.49 -21.97
C GLN A 105 3.53 8.06 -21.99
N THR A 106 2.63 7.72 -21.07
CA THR A 106 1.91 6.45 -21.13
C THR A 106 0.75 6.54 -22.11
N GLN A 107 0.14 5.40 -22.42
CA GLN A 107 -1.01 5.38 -23.33
C GLN A 107 -2.25 6.11 -22.80
N TYR A 108 -2.30 6.35 -21.49
CA TYR A 108 -3.41 7.03 -20.81
C TYR A 108 -3.15 8.52 -20.58
N ALA A 109 -1.92 8.98 -20.85
CA ALA A 109 -1.50 10.35 -20.56
C ALA A 109 -1.98 11.36 -21.60
N THR A 110 -2.49 12.48 -21.09
CA THR A 110 -2.88 13.66 -21.85
C THR A 110 -1.82 14.74 -21.68
N ILE A 111 -1.37 15.35 -22.78
CA ILE A 111 -0.40 16.45 -22.74
C ILE A 111 -1.09 17.76 -23.07
N LYS A 112 -0.86 18.81 -22.28
CA LYS A 112 -1.46 20.14 -22.48
C LYS A 112 -0.41 21.24 -22.47
N ILE A 113 -0.56 22.20 -23.37
CA ILE A 113 0.13 23.50 -23.33
C ILE A 113 -0.95 24.58 -23.21
N PRO A 114 -1.39 24.93 -21.98
CA PRO A 114 -2.55 25.78 -21.76
C PRO A 114 -2.47 27.15 -22.45
N LYS A 115 -1.25 27.69 -22.56
CA LYS A 115 -0.98 28.98 -23.23
C LYS A 115 -1.38 29.00 -24.70
N LEU A 116 -1.34 27.85 -25.37
CA LEU A 116 -1.72 27.71 -26.78
C LEU A 116 -3.07 27.00 -26.94
N GLU A 117 -3.78 26.71 -25.84
CA GLU A 117 -4.99 25.86 -25.86
C GLU A 117 -4.75 24.54 -26.60
N PHE A 118 -3.53 24.00 -26.47
CA PHE A 118 -3.10 22.79 -27.16
C PHE A 118 -3.27 21.59 -26.25
N GLU A 119 -3.86 20.51 -26.77
CA GLU A 119 -4.04 19.25 -26.06
C GLU A 119 -3.76 18.07 -27.00
N ILE A 120 -2.96 17.12 -26.52
CA ILE A 120 -2.74 15.82 -27.14
C ILE A 120 -3.48 14.79 -26.28
N PRO A 121 -4.53 14.13 -26.82
CA PRO A 121 -5.29 13.14 -26.08
C PRO A 121 -4.48 11.85 -25.82
N PRO A 122 -4.97 10.96 -24.94
CA PRO A 122 -4.38 9.64 -24.72
C PRO A 122 -4.16 8.88 -26.03
N GLY A 123 -3.06 8.13 -26.11
CA GLY A 123 -2.58 7.55 -27.37
C GLY A 123 -1.51 6.48 -27.18
N LYS A 124 -0.51 6.43 -28.05
CA LYS A 124 0.59 5.45 -27.91
C LYS A 124 1.56 5.89 -26.82
N SER A 125 2.04 4.94 -26.01
CA SER A 125 3.12 5.20 -25.07
C SER A 125 4.41 5.56 -25.80
N SER A 126 5.16 6.51 -25.26
CA SER A 126 6.45 6.89 -25.84
C SER A 126 7.39 7.48 -24.81
N LEU A 127 8.68 7.20 -24.99
CA LEU A 127 9.79 7.88 -24.33
C LEU A 127 10.34 8.93 -25.29
N THR A 128 10.35 10.19 -24.88
CA THR A 128 10.79 11.32 -25.71
C THR A 128 11.33 12.46 -24.83
N THR A 129 11.41 13.67 -25.35
CA THR A 129 11.72 14.90 -24.60
C THR A 129 10.58 15.91 -24.78
N ILE A 130 10.56 16.98 -23.99
CA ILE A 130 9.59 18.08 -24.21
C ILE A 130 9.70 18.62 -25.63
N GLU A 131 10.93 18.77 -26.14
CA GLU A 131 11.17 19.12 -27.54
C GLU A 131 10.55 18.11 -28.52
N GLY A 132 10.79 16.82 -28.28
CA GLY A 132 10.30 15.75 -29.15
C GLY A 132 8.77 15.65 -29.19
N VAL A 133 8.08 15.99 -28.11
CA VAL A 133 6.61 16.11 -28.11
C VAL A 133 6.16 17.23 -29.05
N ILE A 134 6.82 18.39 -29.00
CA ILE A 134 6.49 19.55 -29.84
C ILE A 134 6.78 19.23 -31.32
N ASP A 135 7.91 18.57 -31.62
CA ASP A 135 8.27 18.20 -32.99
C ASP A 135 7.29 17.21 -33.59
N ARG A 136 6.89 16.17 -32.85
CA ARG A 136 5.86 15.22 -33.31
C ARG A 136 4.52 15.90 -33.55
N ALA A 137 4.14 16.85 -32.70
CA ALA A 137 2.92 17.63 -32.88
C ALA A 137 2.99 18.48 -34.17
N VAL A 138 4.14 19.11 -34.44
CA VAL A 138 4.37 19.88 -35.68
C VAL A 138 4.33 18.97 -36.90
N GLU A 139 5.05 17.86 -36.89
CA GLU A 139 5.07 16.88 -38.00
C GLU A 139 3.68 16.34 -38.30
N GLY A 140 2.91 15.97 -37.26
CA GLY A 140 1.54 15.48 -37.42
C GLY A 140 0.57 16.53 -37.99
N LEU A 141 0.75 17.80 -37.65
CA LEU A 141 -0.03 18.90 -38.23
C LEU A 141 0.39 19.20 -39.67
N GLU A 142 1.68 19.09 -39.99
CA GLU A 142 2.26 19.38 -41.31
C GLU A 142 1.95 18.30 -42.36
N GLN A 143 1.86 17.02 -41.97
CA GLN A 143 1.80 15.87 -42.88
C GLN A 143 0.74 16.01 -43.99
N ASP A 144 -0.47 16.51 -43.67
CA ASP A 144 -1.56 16.67 -44.64
C ASP A 144 -1.74 18.13 -45.13
N GLN A 145 -0.88 19.07 -44.76
CA GLN A 145 -1.07 20.48 -45.10
C GLN A 145 -1.14 20.75 -46.61
N ILE A 146 -0.42 19.97 -47.42
CA ILE A 146 -0.47 20.09 -48.89
C ILE A 146 -1.90 19.84 -49.39
N LEU A 147 -2.54 18.80 -48.86
CA LEU A 147 -3.89 18.38 -49.24
C LEU A 147 -4.94 19.35 -48.67
N ARG A 148 -4.76 19.80 -47.42
CA ARG A 148 -5.61 20.82 -46.78
C ARG A 148 -5.56 22.17 -47.49
N ARG A 149 -4.42 22.61 -48.02
CA ARG A 149 -4.33 23.86 -48.80
C ARG A 149 -5.15 23.84 -50.09
N ILE A 150 -5.38 22.66 -50.66
CA ILE A 150 -6.19 22.50 -51.88
C ILE A 150 -7.68 22.44 -51.52
N GLN A 151 -8.04 21.65 -50.51
CA GLN A 151 -9.45 21.37 -50.18
C GLN A 151 -10.06 22.42 -49.24
N HIS A 152 -9.29 22.91 -48.27
CA HIS A 152 -9.72 23.80 -47.19
C HIS A 152 -8.64 24.86 -46.88
N PRO A 153 -8.40 25.83 -47.79
CA PRO A 153 -7.29 26.78 -47.69
C PRO A 153 -7.36 27.68 -46.43
N GLU A 154 -8.55 28.04 -45.96
CA GLU A 154 -8.72 28.84 -44.75
C GLU A 154 -8.28 28.09 -43.49
N VAL A 155 -8.63 26.80 -43.38
CA VAL A 155 -8.22 25.93 -42.27
C VAL A 155 -6.71 25.69 -42.32
N ALA A 156 -6.17 25.47 -43.52
CA ALA A 156 -4.72 25.29 -43.70
C ALA A 156 -3.93 26.52 -43.23
N ALA A 157 -4.43 27.74 -43.49
CA ALA A 157 -3.77 28.97 -43.03
C ALA A 157 -3.77 29.09 -41.49
N GLN A 158 -4.85 28.68 -40.82
CA GLN A 158 -4.93 28.66 -39.35
C GLN A 158 -3.96 27.64 -38.75
N ILE A 159 -3.86 26.45 -39.35
CA ILE A 159 -2.90 25.41 -38.92
C ILE A 159 -1.46 25.89 -39.13
N ASP A 160 -1.16 26.55 -40.26
CA ASP A 160 0.18 27.12 -40.51
C ASP A 160 0.55 28.20 -39.48
N GLU A 161 -0.41 29.01 -39.02
CA GLU A 161 -0.17 29.97 -37.94
C GLU A 161 0.07 29.27 -36.60
N PHE A 162 -0.66 28.20 -36.32
CA PHE A 162 -0.51 27.42 -35.09
C PHE A 162 0.83 26.67 -35.02
N ILE A 163 1.28 26.07 -36.14
CA ILE A 163 2.60 25.44 -36.25
C ILE A 163 3.71 26.46 -35.93
N LYS A 164 3.60 27.69 -36.42
CA LYS A 164 4.57 28.76 -36.07
C LYS A 164 4.57 29.08 -34.57
N LYS A 165 3.40 29.03 -33.90
CA LYS A 165 3.31 29.21 -32.44
C LYS A 165 4.02 28.08 -31.70
N LEU A 166 3.83 26.82 -32.11
CA LEU A 166 4.54 25.66 -31.55
C LEU A 166 6.05 25.74 -31.77
N GLN A 167 6.50 26.06 -32.99
CA GLN A 167 7.92 26.23 -33.30
C GLN A 167 8.55 27.38 -32.50
N LYS A 168 7.80 28.45 -32.21
CA LYS A 168 8.29 29.56 -31.38
C LYS A 168 8.60 29.11 -29.95
N LEU A 169 7.86 28.14 -29.39
CA LEU A 169 8.14 27.59 -28.06
C LEU A 169 9.53 26.92 -27.99
N LYS A 170 9.98 26.31 -29.09
CA LYS A 170 11.32 25.70 -29.18
C LYS A 170 12.46 26.70 -29.10
N SER A 171 12.22 27.98 -29.39
CA SER A 171 13.27 29.00 -29.35
C SER A 171 13.74 29.35 -27.92
N GLY A 172 13.04 28.88 -26.88
CA GLY A 172 13.39 29.09 -25.47
C GLY A 172 13.26 30.55 -24.99
N ASN A 173 12.79 31.46 -25.84
CA ASN A 173 12.68 32.90 -25.54
C ASN A 173 11.42 33.26 -24.76
N GLU A 174 10.42 32.37 -24.74
CA GLU A 174 9.12 32.63 -24.14
C GLU A 174 8.74 31.48 -23.21
N PRO A 175 8.61 31.74 -21.89
CA PRO A 175 8.27 30.69 -20.95
C PRO A 175 6.84 30.20 -21.15
N PHE A 176 6.63 28.90 -20.94
CA PHE A 176 5.33 28.27 -21.04
C PHE A 176 5.18 27.12 -20.06
N LEU A 177 3.92 26.83 -19.70
CA LEU A 177 3.57 25.70 -18.86
C LEU A 177 3.34 24.47 -19.75
N PHE A 178 4.09 23.41 -19.48
CA PHE A 178 3.90 22.10 -20.07
C PHE A 178 3.25 21.18 -19.03
N VAL A 179 2.12 20.59 -19.37
CA VAL A 179 1.34 19.76 -18.45
C VAL A 179 1.24 18.34 -18.99
N ILE A 180 1.53 17.34 -18.17
CA ILE A 180 1.26 15.93 -18.45
C ILE A 180 0.26 15.47 -17.39
N ASP A 181 -0.88 14.95 -17.81
CA ASP A 181 -1.93 14.45 -16.94
C ASP A 181 -2.18 12.98 -17.26
N ASP A 182 -1.78 12.09 -16.36
CA ASP A 182 -1.85 10.64 -16.54
C ASP A 182 -2.66 9.97 -15.43
N PRO A 183 -3.90 9.51 -15.73
CA PRO A 183 -4.72 8.77 -14.79
C PRO A 183 -4.10 7.46 -14.30
N SER A 184 -3.18 6.86 -15.06
CA SER A 184 -2.54 5.61 -14.67
C SER A 184 -1.41 5.77 -13.64
N GLY A 185 -0.97 7.01 -13.40
CA GLY A 185 0.11 7.32 -12.46
C GLY A 185 1.51 6.88 -12.91
N ASN A 186 1.66 6.38 -14.13
CA ASN A 186 2.90 5.78 -14.63
C ASN A 186 3.74 6.73 -15.49
N SER A 187 3.25 7.92 -15.80
CA SER A 187 4.03 8.92 -16.53
C SER A 187 5.08 9.57 -15.64
N PHE A 188 6.27 9.77 -16.23
CA PHE A 188 7.36 10.68 -15.84
C PHE A 188 7.71 10.85 -14.35
N HIS A 189 8.79 10.23 -13.82
CA HIS A 189 9.34 10.62 -12.49
C HIS A 189 10.72 11.28 -12.64
N ALA A 190 10.92 12.46 -12.03
CA ALA A 190 12.24 13.08 -11.92
C ALA A 190 12.86 12.75 -10.53
N PRO A 191 14.09 12.22 -10.46
CA PRO A 191 14.73 11.74 -9.22
C PRO A 191 15.09 12.82 -8.19
N ALA A 192 15.06 14.10 -8.56
CA ALA A 192 15.47 15.20 -7.69
C ALA A 192 14.34 16.24 -7.58
N LYS A 193 14.24 16.93 -6.43
CA LYS A 193 13.34 18.07 -6.25
C LYS A 193 13.67 19.14 -7.31
N ASP A 194 12.85 19.20 -8.34
CA ASP A 194 12.98 20.17 -9.42
C ASP A 194 12.15 21.43 -9.09
N PRO A 195 12.78 22.59 -8.85
CA PRO A 195 12.07 23.81 -8.48
C PRO A 195 11.18 24.36 -9.60
N GLN A 196 11.33 23.90 -10.85
CA GLN A 196 10.53 24.32 -11.99
C GLN A 196 9.38 23.37 -12.31
N MET A 197 9.23 22.29 -11.54
CA MET A 197 8.18 21.29 -11.73
C MET A 197 7.32 21.17 -10.48
N THR A 198 6.01 21.21 -10.68
CA THR A 198 5.03 20.84 -9.66
C THR A 198 4.41 19.50 -10.04
N VAL A 199 4.39 18.57 -9.09
CA VAL A 199 3.74 17.27 -9.23
C VAL A 199 2.52 17.27 -8.34
N ALA A 200 1.35 16.94 -8.91
CA ALA A 200 0.11 16.80 -8.16
C ALA A 200 -0.46 15.40 -8.43
N HIS A 201 -0.66 14.63 -7.38
CA HIS A 201 -1.36 13.35 -7.46
C HIS A 201 -2.86 13.60 -7.23
N TYR A 202 -3.72 12.87 -7.93
CA TYR A 202 -5.17 13.02 -7.79
C TYR A 202 -5.88 11.66 -7.76
N ALA A 203 -6.94 11.59 -6.96
CA ALA A 203 -7.86 10.45 -6.99
C ALA A 203 -8.58 10.43 -8.34
N ARG A 204 -8.57 9.28 -9.00
CA ARG A 204 -9.24 9.11 -10.29
C ARG A 204 -10.74 9.29 -10.13
N THR A 205 -11.34 9.87 -11.15
CA THR A 205 -12.78 9.84 -11.32
C THR A 205 -13.22 8.45 -11.79
N ARG A 206 -14.49 8.09 -11.55
CA ARG A 206 -15.06 6.84 -12.06
C ARG A 206 -14.86 6.67 -13.57
N GLN A 207 -14.97 7.74 -14.36
CA GLN A 207 -14.73 7.71 -15.81
C GLN A 207 -13.28 7.36 -16.15
N GLN A 208 -12.32 7.82 -15.34
CA GLN A 208 -10.91 7.47 -15.50
C GLN A 208 -10.64 6.03 -15.08
N ASP A 209 -11.30 5.51 -14.05
CA ASP A 209 -11.21 4.09 -13.68
C ASP A 209 -11.79 3.18 -14.77
N GLU A 210 -12.93 3.55 -15.36
CA GLU A 210 -13.52 2.85 -16.52
C GLU A 210 -12.57 2.86 -17.72
N PHE A 211 -11.99 4.03 -18.03
CA PHE A 211 -11.03 4.20 -19.12
C PHE A 211 -9.75 3.36 -18.94
N LEU A 212 -9.35 3.14 -17.69
CA LEU A 212 -8.20 2.31 -17.32
C LEU A 212 -8.54 0.81 -17.21
N GLY A 213 -9.81 0.43 -17.34
CA GLY A 213 -10.26 -0.94 -17.18
C GLY A 213 -10.22 -1.45 -15.74
N LEU A 214 -10.30 -0.55 -14.76
CA LEU A 214 -10.23 -0.87 -13.32
C LEU A 214 -11.59 -1.24 -12.70
N ILE A 215 -12.69 -1.03 -13.42
CA ILE A 215 -14.00 -1.48 -12.94
C ILE A 215 -14.14 -2.98 -13.20
N ALA A 216 -14.05 -3.76 -12.12
CA ALA A 216 -14.69 -5.08 -12.07
C ALA A 216 -16.20 -4.87 -12.20
N GLU A 217 -16.84 -5.62 -13.09
CA GLU A 217 -18.29 -5.71 -13.19
C GLU A 217 -18.89 -6.02 -11.80
N GLN A 218 -19.35 -5.00 -11.09
CA GLN A 218 -20.11 -5.12 -9.85
C GLN A 218 -21.48 -4.50 -10.05
N ASP A 219 -22.27 -5.19 -10.87
CA ASP A 219 -23.73 -5.28 -10.73
C ASP A 219 -24.10 -6.77 -10.86
N ALA A 220 -23.55 -7.60 -9.97
CA ALA A 220 -24.05 -8.94 -9.68
C ALA A 220 -23.54 -9.40 -8.31
N GLU A 221 -24.45 -9.30 -7.33
CA GLU A 221 -24.63 -10.18 -6.16
C GLU A 221 -23.42 -10.63 -5.32
N GLU A 222 -23.52 -10.30 -4.03
CA GLU A 222 -23.00 -11.00 -2.84
C GLU A 222 -21.83 -11.99 -3.02
N GLY A 223 -20.70 -11.66 -2.40
CA GLY A 223 -19.76 -12.65 -1.87
C GLY A 223 -18.31 -12.44 -2.28
N THR A 224 -17.47 -12.14 -1.28
CA THR A 224 -16.04 -12.51 -1.19
C THR A 224 -15.10 -12.14 -2.36
N ALA A 225 -14.28 -11.09 -2.18
CA ALA A 225 -12.93 -10.96 -2.76
C ALA A 225 -12.23 -9.78 -2.07
N GLU A 226 -11.17 -10.00 -1.27
CA GLU A 226 -9.75 -9.97 -1.70
C GLU A 226 -9.36 -8.68 -2.44
N SER A 227 -8.94 -7.66 -1.67
CA SER A 227 -8.27 -6.46 -2.18
C SER A 227 -6.83 -6.42 -1.67
N THR A 228 -5.86 -6.61 -2.55
CA THR A 228 -4.43 -6.34 -2.30
C THR A 228 -4.12 -4.91 -2.70
N ALA A 229 -3.87 -4.03 -1.72
CA ALA A 229 -3.42 -2.65 -1.95
C ALA A 229 -2.16 -2.36 -1.12
N VAL A 230 -1.19 -1.69 -1.75
CA VAL A 230 0.10 -1.26 -1.17
C VAL A 230 0.03 0.27 -1.02
N GLY A 231 0.29 0.79 0.18
CA GLY A 231 -0.09 2.14 0.61
C GLY A 231 0.57 3.33 -0.12
N GLN A 232 -0.18 4.43 -0.17
CA GLN A 232 0.21 5.77 -0.66
C GLN A 232 0.73 6.67 0.48
N ASP A 233 1.61 7.62 0.12
CA ASP A 233 2.01 8.77 0.95
C ASP A 233 1.58 10.08 0.26
N ASP A 234 0.82 10.90 0.99
CA ASP A 234 -0.09 11.92 0.46
C ASP A 234 0.34 13.37 0.72
N GLY A 235 1.43 13.60 1.46
CA GLY A 235 1.88 14.97 1.77
C GLY A 235 0.95 15.80 2.68
N GLU A 236 -0.21 15.29 3.09
CA GLU A 236 -1.02 15.79 4.22
C GLU A 236 -1.36 14.65 5.19
N GLY A 237 -0.33 13.94 5.65
CA GLY A 237 -0.51 12.84 6.62
C GLY A 237 -1.20 11.62 6.02
N PHE A 238 -0.70 10.45 6.39
CA PHE A 238 -1.31 9.16 6.05
C PHE A 238 -2.80 9.17 6.41
N ASN A 239 -3.69 9.02 5.43
CA ASN A 239 -5.10 8.76 5.71
C ASN A 239 -5.46 7.33 5.28
N THR A 240 -4.76 6.37 5.87
CA THR A 240 -4.96 4.92 5.76
C THR A 240 -6.13 4.40 6.61
N GLN A 241 -6.96 5.29 7.17
CA GLN A 241 -7.99 4.96 8.15
C GLN A 241 -9.01 3.92 7.66
N ASN A 242 -9.15 3.75 6.35
CA ASN A 242 -10.10 2.81 5.75
C ASN A 242 -9.46 1.74 4.83
N GLU A 243 -8.15 1.77 4.60
CA GLU A 243 -7.49 0.84 3.67
C GLU A 243 -6.85 -0.34 4.42
N VAL A 244 -7.10 -1.56 3.93
CA VAL A 244 -6.43 -2.77 4.42
C VAL A 244 -5.20 -3.00 3.53
N LEU A 245 -4.03 -2.69 4.08
CA LEU A 245 -2.73 -3.01 3.51
C LEU A 245 -2.51 -4.53 3.56
N SER A 246 -1.82 -5.11 2.60
CA SER A 246 -1.46 -6.55 2.63
C SER A 246 0.00 -6.73 2.24
N PHE A 247 0.72 -7.55 3.01
CA PHE A 247 2.11 -7.90 2.74
C PHE A 247 2.35 -9.39 2.97
N GLN A 248 3.25 -9.98 2.20
CA GLN A 248 3.67 -11.37 2.37
C GLN A 248 4.66 -11.52 3.52
N THR A 249 4.40 -12.49 4.39
CA THR A 249 5.31 -12.93 5.45
C THR A 249 5.35 -14.45 5.53
N ASN A 250 6.17 -15.00 6.43
CA ASN A 250 6.19 -16.43 6.73
C ASN A 250 5.29 -16.72 7.93
N CYS A 251 4.49 -17.78 7.83
CA CYS A 251 3.66 -18.23 8.94
C CYS A 251 4.55 -18.60 10.14
N PRO A 252 4.31 -18.05 11.35
CA PRO A 252 5.14 -18.34 12.52
C PRO A 252 5.03 -19.80 12.98
N ARG A 253 3.97 -20.52 12.57
CA ARG A 253 3.77 -21.93 12.92
C ARG A 253 4.45 -22.90 11.96
N CYS A 254 4.33 -22.70 10.66
CA CYS A 254 4.77 -23.69 9.64
C CYS A 254 5.77 -23.14 8.62
N ALA A 255 6.15 -21.88 8.75
CA ALA A 255 7.10 -21.16 7.89
C ALA A 255 6.75 -21.12 6.39
N SER A 256 5.53 -21.49 6.00
CA SER A 256 5.07 -21.26 4.62
C SER A 256 4.77 -19.78 4.41
N ALA A 257 4.99 -19.28 3.19
CA ALA A 257 4.51 -17.96 2.79
C ALA A 257 3.00 -17.84 3.04
N CYS A 258 2.59 -16.75 3.69
CA CYS A 258 1.20 -16.38 3.92
C CYS A 258 1.05 -14.85 3.92
N ASP A 259 -0.15 -14.39 3.62
CA ASP A 259 -0.44 -12.96 3.62
C ASP A 259 -0.81 -12.47 5.02
N THR A 260 -0.28 -11.30 5.37
CA THR A 260 -0.68 -10.53 6.55
C THR A 260 -1.38 -9.26 6.08
N HIS A 261 -2.59 -9.04 6.58
CA HIS A 261 -3.40 -7.87 6.33
C HIS A 261 -3.25 -6.87 7.46
N MET A 262 -2.89 -5.63 7.17
CA MET A 262 -2.70 -4.54 8.12
C MET A 262 -3.75 -3.46 7.87
N LYS A 263 -4.41 -2.96 8.91
CA LYS A 263 -5.32 -1.82 8.82
C LYS A 263 -4.98 -0.80 9.91
N LEU A 264 -4.82 0.47 9.52
CA LEU A 264 -4.78 1.57 10.47
C LEU A 264 -6.23 1.92 10.84
N VAL A 265 -6.55 1.85 12.12
CA VAL A 265 -7.87 2.15 12.67
C VAL A 265 -7.74 3.33 13.60
N ASN A 266 -8.43 4.43 13.28
CA ASN A 266 -8.57 5.56 14.18
C ASN A 266 -9.82 5.31 15.04
N ILE A 267 -9.61 4.95 16.30
CA ILE A 267 -10.70 4.70 17.25
C ILE A 267 -11.17 6.07 17.78
N PRO A 268 -12.43 6.48 17.58
CA PRO A 268 -12.92 7.76 18.08
C PRO A 268 -12.69 7.90 19.58
N HIS A 269 -12.18 9.06 20.00
CA HIS A 269 -11.80 9.32 21.40
C HIS A 269 -10.66 8.44 21.95
N PHE A 270 -9.93 7.76 21.07
CA PHE A 270 -8.69 7.06 21.34
C PHE A 270 -7.66 7.34 20.23
N LYS A 271 -6.44 6.81 20.37
CA LYS A 271 -5.37 6.99 19.39
C LYS A 271 -5.50 6.04 18.19
N GLU A 272 -4.68 6.30 17.19
CA GLU A 272 -4.53 5.43 16.03
C GLU A 272 -3.84 4.11 16.40
N VAL A 273 -4.42 3.01 15.92
CA VAL A 273 -3.90 1.65 16.13
C VAL A 273 -3.75 0.91 14.81
N VAL A 274 -2.80 0.00 14.76
CA VAL A 274 -2.50 -0.84 13.60
C VAL A 274 -2.93 -2.26 13.92
N ILE A 275 -3.96 -2.76 13.24
CA ILE A 275 -4.43 -4.15 13.36
C ILE A 275 -3.79 -4.97 12.25
N MET A 276 -3.07 -6.03 12.61
CA MET A 276 -2.45 -6.98 11.69
C MET A 276 -3.11 -8.35 11.85
N CYS A 277 -3.60 -8.92 10.75
CA CYS A 277 -4.26 -10.21 10.69
C CYS A 277 -3.50 -11.12 9.74
N THR A 278 -2.94 -12.21 10.26
CA THR A 278 -2.25 -13.23 9.46
C THR A 278 -3.10 -14.49 9.40
N THR A 279 -3.42 -14.96 8.19
CA THR A 279 -4.11 -16.25 7.99
C THR A 279 -3.27 -17.14 7.10
N CYS A 280 -2.95 -18.34 7.56
CA CYS A 280 -2.15 -19.30 6.81
C CYS A 280 -3.04 -20.40 6.20
N ASP A 281 -3.15 -20.41 4.87
CA ASP A 281 -3.96 -21.40 4.14
C ASP A 281 -3.42 -22.84 4.28
N LYS A 282 -2.12 -22.99 4.55
CA LYS A 282 -1.47 -24.30 4.61
C LYS A 282 -1.71 -25.04 5.93
N CYS A 283 -1.67 -24.33 7.06
CA CYS A 283 -1.82 -24.94 8.39
C CYS A 283 -3.05 -24.45 9.17
N GLY A 284 -3.81 -23.50 8.62
CA GLY A 284 -4.99 -22.92 9.26
C GLY A 284 -4.67 -21.99 10.43
N HIS A 285 -3.39 -21.63 10.64
CA HIS A 285 -3.03 -20.69 11.71
C HIS A 285 -3.61 -19.31 11.41
N ARG A 286 -4.28 -18.73 12.42
CA ARG A 286 -4.81 -17.38 12.41
C ARG A 286 -4.20 -16.62 13.57
N ASP A 287 -3.76 -15.41 13.30
CA ASP A 287 -3.18 -14.51 14.28
C ASP A 287 -3.72 -13.09 14.04
N ASN A 288 -4.10 -12.41 15.11
CA ASN A 288 -4.60 -11.03 15.09
C ASN A 288 -3.78 -10.24 16.10
N GLU A 289 -2.76 -9.55 15.61
CA GLU A 289 -1.86 -8.73 16.41
C GLU A 289 -2.29 -7.27 16.29
N VAL A 290 -2.41 -6.57 17.41
CA VAL A 290 -2.71 -5.13 17.40
C VAL A 290 -1.57 -4.34 18.03
N LYS A 291 -1.06 -3.37 17.29
CA LYS A 291 0.00 -2.45 17.72
C LYS A 291 -0.55 -1.05 17.84
N SER A 292 -0.23 -0.37 18.92
CA SER A 292 -0.45 1.08 18.99
C SER A 292 0.54 1.77 18.07
N SER A 293 0.05 2.71 17.25
CA SER A 293 0.89 3.53 16.35
C SER A 293 1.74 4.55 17.14
N GLY A 294 1.34 4.83 18.38
CA GLY A 294 2.04 5.69 19.33
C GLY A 294 3.10 4.98 20.17
N GLY A 295 4.08 5.74 20.68
CA GLY A 295 5.04 5.27 21.68
C GLY A 295 4.39 5.03 23.05
N ILE A 296 5.22 4.78 24.06
CA ILE A 296 4.75 4.66 25.45
C ILE A 296 4.21 6.01 25.94
N GLU A 297 2.99 6.03 26.46
CA GLU A 297 2.36 7.26 26.98
C GLU A 297 3.05 7.76 28.25
N ASP A 298 2.94 9.07 28.53
CA ASP A 298 3.49 9.73 29.72
C ASP A 298 3.01 9.10 31.04
N LYS A 299 1.81 8.50 31.04
CA LYS A 299 1.18 7.86 32.20
C LYS A 299 0.64 6.49 31.84
N GLY A 300 0.66 5.60 32.83
CA GLY A 300 -0.12 4.38 32.76
C GLY A 300 -1.61 4.68 32.88
N GLN A 301 -2.44 3.76 32.40
CA GLN A 301 -3.88 3.90 32.39
C GLN A 301 -4.53 2.64 32.97
N ARG A 302 -5.48 2.81 33.90
CA ARG A 302 -6.32 1.74 34.43
C ARG A 302 -7.78 2.06 34.13
N MET A 303 -8.42 1.16 33.38
CA MET A 303 -9.82 1.24 32.99
C MET A 303 -10.61 0.16 33.74
N GLU A 304 -11.63 0.56 34.48
CA GLU A 304 -12.48 -0.33 35.27
C GLU A 304 -13.91 -0.23 34.76
N LEU A 305 -14.39 -1.31 34.15
CA LEU A 305 -15.74 -1.43 33.62
C LEU A 305 -16.60 -2.29 34.55
N GLU A 306 -17.68 -1.72 35.09
CA GLU A 306 -18.72 -2.47 35.80
C GLU A 306 -19.68 -3.08 34.78
N ILE A 307 -19.66 -4.42 34.65
CA ILE A 307 -20.52 -5.17 33.74
C ILE A 307 -21.91 -5.37 34.37
N LYS A 308 -22.95 -4.76 33.80
CA LYS A 308 -24.34 -4.91 34.29
C LYS A 308 -25.24 -5.68 33.35
N ASP A 309 -25.01 -5.58 32.05
CA ASP A 309 -25.86 -6.21 31.05
C ASP A 309 -25.09 -6.66 29.80
N THR A 310 -25.82 -7.25 28.86
CA THR A 310 -25.28 -7.77 27.61
C THR A 310 -24.84 -6.68 26.64
N VAL A 311 -25.19 -5.42 26.87
CA VAL A 311 -24.67 -4.30 26.07
C VAL A 311 -23.22 -4.04 26.43
N ASP A 312 -22.85 -4.20 27.72
CA ASP A 312 -21.45 -4.07 28.15
C ASP A 312 -20.55 -5.16 27.53
N MET A 313 -21.10 -6.35 27.26
CA MET A 313 -20.41 -7.44 26.56
C MET A 313 -19.99 -7.07 25.13
N ALA A 314 -20.77 -6.21 24.46
CA ALA A 314 -20.56 -5.80 23.08
C ALA A 314 -19.62 -4.59 22.94
N ARG A 315 -19.12 -4.01 24.05
CA ARG A 315 -18.18 -2.88 24.00
C ARG A 315 -16.90 -3.31 23.32
N ASP A 316 -16.43 -2.49 22.39
CA ASP A 316 -15.12 -2.69 21.76
C ASP A 316 -14.00 -2.54 22.79
N VAL A 317 -13.04 -3.45 22.76
CA VAL A 317 -11.87 -3.50 23.65
C VAL A 317 -10.61 -3.65 22.82
N LEU A 318 -9.65 -2.78 23.08
CA LEU A 318 -8.28 -2.91 22.65
C LEU A 318 -7.40 -3.29 23.85
N LYS A 319 -6.94 -4.54 23.86
CA LYS A 319 -5.93 -5.01 24.81
C LYS A 319 -4.56 -4.83 24.17
N SER A 320 -3.66 -4.09 24.80
CA SER A 320 -2.26 -4.03 24.39
C SER A 320 -1.48 -5.23 24.94
N GLU A 321 -0.28 -5.48 24.42
CA GLU A 321 0.61 -6.52 24.95
C GLU A 321 1.06 -6.21 26.39
N THR A 322 1.19 -4.93 26.74
CA THR A 322 1.61 -4.46 28.07
C THR A 322 0.48 -4.41 29.08
N ALA A 323 -0.77 -4.64 28.66
CA ALA A 323 -1.94 -4.59 29.54
C ALA A 323 -2.13 -5.88 30.34
N CYS A 324 -2.39 -5.71 31.64
CA CYS A 324 -2.91 -6.72 32.54
C CYS A 324 -4.44 -6.70 32.55
N ILE A 325 -5.04 -7.87 32.77
CA ILE A 325 -6.50 -8.01 32.93
C ILE A 325 -6.80 -8.52 34.34
N GLU A 326 -7.75 -7.91 35.02
CA GLU A 326 -8.19 -8.33 36.36
C GLU A 326 -9.73 -8.44 36.39
N ILE A 327 -10.22 -9.51 37.02
CA ILE A 327 -11.63 -9.70 37.37
C ILE A 327 -11.69 -9.97 38.89
N PRO A 328 -11.83 -8.92 39.72
CA PRO A 328 -11.69 -9.03 41.17
C PRO A 328 -12.67 -10.02 41.80
N GLU A 329 -13.93 -10.06 41.33
CA GLU A 329 -14.95 -10.98 41.87
C GLU A 329 -14.64 -12.46 41.63
N LEU A 330 -13.72 -12.76 40.70
CA LEU A 330 -13.28 -14.10 40.40
C LEU A 330 -11.88 -14.42 40.95
N ASP A 331 -11.27 -13.50 41.71
CA ASP A 331 -9.86 -13.55 42.15
C ASP A 331 -8.93 -13.89 40.97
N PHE A 332 -9.16 -13.23 39.83
CA PHE A 332 -8.49 -13.53 38.57
C PHE A 332 -7.65 -12.37 38.09
N GLU A 333 -6.40 -12.66 37.73
CA GLU A 333 -5.46 -11.72 37.16
C GLU A 333 -4.65 -12.40 36.05
N MET A 334 -4.42 -11.67 34.97
CA MET A 334 -3.51 -12.04 33.89
C MET A 334 -2.48 -10.94 33.72
N GLU A 335 -1.21 -11.32 33.79
CA GLU A 335 -0.08 -10.43 33.60
C GLU A 335 0.10 -10.02 32.13
N MET A 336 0.89 -8.97 31.92
CA MET A 336 1.31 -8.51 30.60
C MET A 336 1.95 -9.64 29.76
N GLY A 337 1.85 -9.54 28.44
CA GLY A 337 2.33 -10.54 27.48
C GLY A 337 1.38 -11.73 27.28
N THR A 338 0.38 -11.91 28.13
CA THR A 338 -0.66 -12.94 27.95
C THR A 338 -1.71 -12.47 26.92
N LEU A 339 -2.25 -13.39 26.12
CA LEU A 339 -3.21 -13.13 25.00
C LEU A 339 -2.73 -12.18 23.88
N GLY A 340 -1.52 -11.62 23.98
CA GLY A 340 -0.98 -10.66 23.01
C GLY A 340 -1.77 -9.34 22.95
N GLY A 341 -1.49 -8.54 21.92
CA GLY A 341 -2.27 -7.34 21.59
C GLY A 341 -3.45 -7.70 20.68
N LYS A 342 -4.68 -7.35 21.08
CA LYS A 342 -5.91 -7.76 20.37
C LYS A 342 -6.97 -6.66 20.39
N PHE A 343 -7.71 -6.54 19.29
CA PHE A 343 -8.94 -5.74 19.19
C PHE A 343 -10.13 -6.70 19.10
N THR A 344 -11.02 -6.63 20.08
CA THR A 344 -12.16 -7.55 20.23
C THR A 344 -13.27 -6.86 21.03
N THR A 345 -14.22 -7.61 21.56
CA THR A 345 -15.23 -7.11 22.51
C THR A 345 -14.92 -7.62 23.92
N VAL A 346 -15.58 -7.07 24.94
CA VAL A 346 -15.48 -7.59 26.33
C VAL A 346 -15.82 -9.08 26.36
N GLU A 347 -16.88 -9.50 25.67
CA GLU A 347 -17.23 -10.92 25.52
C GLU A 347 -16.12 -11.74 24.86
N GLY A 348 -15.57 -11.24 23.74
CA GLY A 348 -14.51 -11.93 23.02
C GLY A 348 -13.30 -12.19 23.90
N LEU A 349 -12.89 -11.21 24.69
CA LEU A 349 -11.76 -11.34 25.62
C LEU A 349 -12.06 -12.34 26.75
N LEU A 350 -13.26 -12.32 27.33
CA LEU A 350 -13.67 -13.30 28.36
C LEU A 350 -13.69 -14.74 27.82
N LEU A 351 -14.14 -14.93 26.57
CA LEU A 351 -14.11 -16.23 25.90
C LEU A 351 -12.67 -16.67 25.57
N ASP A 352 -11.79 -15.75 25.17
CA ASP A 352 -10.37 -16.04 24.94
C ASP A 352 -9.69 -16.48 26.24
N ILE A 353 -9.92 -15.77 27.34
CA ILE A 353 -9.44 -16.13 28.69
C ILE A 353 -9.85 -17.57 29.03
N LYS A 354 -11.13 -17.89 28.82
CA LYS A 354 -11.66 -19.23 29.05
C LYS A 354 -11.00 -20.28 28.14
N SER A 355 -10.81 -19.98 26.86
CA SER A 355 -10.19 -20.93 25.90
C SER A 355 -8.73 -21.18 26.24
N GLN A 356 -7.95 -20.11 26.52
CA GLN A 356 -6.54 -20.22 26.87
C GLN A 356 -6.35 -21.02 28.15
N LEU A 357 -7.18 -20.80 29.16
CA LEU A 357 -7.13 -21.58 30.40
C LEU A 357 -7.48 -23.06 30.18
N LYS A 358 -8.29 -23.42 29.18
CA LYS A 358 -8.58 -24.83 28.86
C LYS A 358 -7.46 -25.49 28.04
N GLU A 359 -6.90 -24.77 27.06
CA GLU A 359 -5.96 -25.31 26.10
C GLU A 359 -4.50 -25.29 26.58
N SER A 360 -4.11 -24.24 27.29
CA SER A 360 -2.71 -23.98 27.65
C SER A 360 -2.35 -24.41 29.07
N ASN A 361 -3.30 -24.92 29.87
CA ASN A 361 -3.00 -25.37 31.24
C ASN A 361 -2.45 -26.80 31.26
N PRO A 362 -1.16 -27.02 31.56
CA PRO A 362 -0.58 -28.36 31.70
C PRO A 362 -1.21 -29.17 32.84
N PHE A 363 -1.96 -28.53 33.76
CA PHE A 363 -2.74 -29.21 34.79
C PHE A 363 -3.96 -29.98 34.27
N PHE A 364 -4.34 -29.79 32.99
CA PHE A 364 -5.39 -30.55 32.31
C PHE A 364 -4.87 -31.80 31.59
N HIS A 365 -3.56 -31.85 31.31
CA HIS A 365 -2.95 -32.90 30.49
C HIS A 365 -1.70 -33.48 31.15
N GLY A 366 -1.86 -34.64 31.80
CA GLY A 366 -0.76 -35.41 32.37
C GLY A 366 -1.06 -36.03 33.72
N ASP A 367 -0.08 -36.75 34.25
CA ASP A 367 -0.06 -37.40 35.56
C ASP A 367 0.12 -36.43 36.75
N SER A 368 0.40 -35.16 36.48
CA SER A 368 0.57 -34.09 37.47
C SER A 368 -0.72 -33.29 37.78
N SER A 369 -1.87 -33.75 37.27
CA SER A 369 -3.16 -33.08 37.48
C SER A 369 -3.63 -33.19 38.94
N GLN A 370 -3.80 -32.05 39.61
CA GLN A 370 -4.41 -31.99 40.94
C GLN A 370 -5.93 -31.83 40.80
N PRO A 371 -6.75 -32.77 41.30
CA PRO A 371 -8.21 -32.74 41.13
C PRO A 371 -8.87 -31.47 41.67
N GLU A 372 -8.33 -30.91 42.76
CA GLU A 372 -8.83 -29.68 43.38
C GLU A 372 -8.64 -28.44 42.48
N MET A 373 -7.48 -28.32 41.83
CA MET A 373 -7.23 -27.21 40.89
C MET A 373 -8.10 -27.33 39.63
N HIS A 374 -8.35 -28.55 39.16
CA HIS A 374 -9.25 -28.80 38.04
C HIS A 374 -10.70 -28.37 38.37
N SER A 375 -11.17 -28.66 39.59
CA SER A 375 -12.50 -28.22 40.03
C SER A 375 -12.63 -26.70 40.11
N LYS A 376 -11.61 -26.02 40.66
CA LYS A 376 -11.59 -24.55 40.73
C LYS A 376 -11.60 -23.91 39.34
N LEU A 377 -10.86 -24.48 38.39
CA LEU A 377 -10.83 -23.95 37.02
C LEU A 377 -12.17 -24.15 36.30
N LEU A 378 -12.83 -25.30 36.49
CA LEU A 378 -14.16 -25.53 35.95
C LEU A 378 -15.18 -24.56 36.54
N GLU A 379 -15.10 -24.31 37.85
CA GLU A 379 -15.93 -23.31 38.52
C GLU A 379 -15.69 -21.91 37.96
N PHE A 380 -14.43 -21.52 37.77
CA PHE A 380 -14.05 -20.26 37.12
C PHE A 380 -14.62 -20.14 35.70
N CYS A 381 -14.45 -21.18 34.87
CA CYS A 381 -15.00 -21.22 33.52
C CYS A 381 -16.53 -21.08 33.51
N SER A 382 -17.21 -21.68 34.48
CA SER A 382 -18.67 -21.55 34.65
C SER A 382 -19.06 -20.14 35.06
N LYS A 383 -18.29 -19.49 35.93
CA LYS A 383 -18.54 -18.10 36.32
C LYS A 383 -18.34 -17.13 35.15
N ILE A 384 -17.34 -17.36 34.30
CA ILE A 384 -17.17 -16.60 33.05
C ILE A 384 -18.40 -16.79 32.14
N ASP A 385 -18.93 -18.01 31.99
CA ASP A 385 -20.16 -18.25 31.24
C ASP A 385 -21.36 -17.50 31.85
N ASP A 386 -21.46 -17.48 33.19
CA ASP A 386 -22.50 -16.74 33.89
C ASP A 386 -22.41 -15.22 33.68
N ILE A 387 -21.19 -14.66 33.59
CA ILE A 387 -20.96 -13.25 33.27
C ILE A 387 -21.39 -12.96 31.82
N VAL A 388 -20.90 -13.76 30.86
CA VAL A 388 -21.19 -13.58 29.42
C VAL A 388 -22.69 -13.70 29.13
N GLU A 389 -23.37 -14.67 29.75
CA GLU A 389 -24.82 -14.86 29.60
C GLU A 389 -25.66 -13.86 30.43
N GLY A 390 -25.02 -12.96 31.18
CA GLY A 390 -25.70 -11.94 31.99
C GLY A 390 -26.42 -12.47 33.24
N ARG A 391 -26.10 -13.69 33.67
CA ARG A 391 -26.58 -14.30 34.93
C ARG A 391 -25.87 -13.71 36.15
N MET A 392 -24.60 -13.36 36.00
CA MET A 392 -23.78 -12.68 37.01
C MET A 392 -23.62 -11.20 36.60
N LYS A 393 -23.98 -10.28 37.50
CA LYS A 393 -24.01 -8.83 37.24
C LYS A 393 -23.24 -8.08 38.31
N GLY A 394 -22.75 -6.90 37.93
CA GLY A 394 -21.95 -6.04 38.81
C GLY A 394 -20.52 -6.56 39.00
N CYS A 395 -20.01 -7.32 38.03
CA CYS A 395 -18.61 -7.74 38.01
C CYS A 395 -17.75 -6.64 37.40
N HIS A 396 -16.54 -6.47 37.91
CA HIS A 396 -15.60 -5.49 37.37
C HIS A 396 -14.65 -6.19 36.40
N PHE A 397 -14.58 -5.64 35.19
CA PHE A 397 -13.56 -5.98 34.21
C PHE A 397 -12.54 -4.84 34.19
N VAL A 398 -11.33 -5.15 34.64
CA VAL A 398 -10.25 -4.16 34.78
C VAL A 398 -9.19 -4.43 33.72
N LEU A 399 -8.81 -3.37 33.01
CA LEU A 399 -7.71 -3.34 32.06
C LEU A 399 -6.69 -2.32 32.52
N ASP A 400 -5.52 -2.79 32.94
CA ASP A 400 -4.45 -1.94 33.49
C ASP A 400 -3.23 -1.99 32.57
N ASP A 401 -2.93 -0.89 31.90
CA ASP A 401 -1.85 -0.78 30.93
C ASP A 401 -0.84 0.31 31.34
N PRO A 402 0.36 -0.10 31.80
CA PRO A 402 1.44 0.82 32.11
C PRO A 402 1.88 1.67 30.92
N ALA A 403 1.71 1.19 29.68
CA ALA A 403 2.08 1.93 28.48
C ALA A 403 0.97 2.87 27.96
N GLY A 404 -0.24 2.82 28.54
CA GLY A 404 -1.38 3.65 28.13
C GLY A 404 -1.88 3.37 26.70
N ASN A 405 -1.69 2.14 26.22
CA ASN A 405 -1.96 1.69 24.85
C ASN A 405 -3.24 0.84 24.72
N SER A 406 -4.06 0.79 25.78
CA SER A 406 -5.30 0.01 25.84
C SER A 406 -6.56 0.90 25.81
N PHE A 407 -7.69 0.31 25.43
CA PHE A 407 -8.96 1.03 25.30
C PHE A 407 -10.17 0.13 25.59
N ILE A 408 -11.19 0.72 26.21
CA ILE A 408 -12.54 0.16 26.34
C ILE A 408 -13.52 1.22 25.84
N GLN A 409 -14.43 0.84 24.96
CA GLN A 409 -15.43 1.72 24.39
C GLN A 409 -16.38 2.27 25.47
N SER A 410 -16.47 3.60 25.50
CA SER A 410 -17.52 4.32 26.24
C SER A 410 -18.78 4.40 25.38
N LEU A 411 -19.91 3.96 25.93
CA LEU A 411 -21.20 4.02 25.23
C LEU A 411 -21.89 5.39 25.36
N CYS A 412 -21.39 6.24 26.25
CA CYS A 412 -21.95 7.57 26.53
C CYS A 412 -21.11 8.71 25.94
N ALA A 413 -20.01 8.41 25.24
CA ALA A 413 -19.12 9.43 24.70
C ALA A 413 -19.89 10.46 23.82
N PRO A 414 -19.62 11.77 23.98
CA PRO A 414 -18.54 12.38 24.76
C PRO A 414 -18.86 12.57 26.26
N ASP A 415 -20.05 12.20 26.73
CA ASP A 415 -20.44 12.33 28.13
C ASP A 415 -19.76 11.23 29.00
N PRO A 416 -19.51 11.49 30.30
CA PRO A 416 -18.91 10.50 31.20
C PRO A 416 -19.75 9.24 31.30
N ASP A 417 -19.12 8.09 31.06
CA ASP A 417 -19.77 6.79 31.22
C ASP A 417 -19.86 6.43 32.71
N PRO A 418 -21.07 6.21 33.25
CA PRO A 418 -21.23 5.88 34.67
C PRO A 418 -20.71 4.49 35.04
N GLN A 419 -20.46 3.62 34.06
CA GLN A 419 -20.00 2.24 34.27
C GLN A 419 -18.51 2.05 33.99
N LEU A 420 -17.86 3.02 33.33
CA LEU A 420 -16.45 2.94 32.95
C LEU A 420 -15.65 4.04 33.64
N ALA A 421 -14.84 3.66 34.63
CA ALA A 421 -13.91 4.54 35.29
C ALA A 421 -12.52 4.46 34.63
N VAL A 422 -11.97 5.61 34.22
CA VAL A 422 -10.62 5.69 33.63
C VAL A 422 -9.73 6.51 34.55
N THR A 423 -8.66 5.89 35.05
CA THR A 423 -7.66 6.52 35.91
C THR A 423 -6.30 6.51 35.24
N HIS A 424 -5.55 7.61 35.40
CA HIS A 424 -4.19 7.73 34.88
C HIS A 424 -3.22 7.81 36.06
N TYR A 425 -2.14 7.03 36.03
CA TYR A 425 -1.18 6.95 37.12
C TYR A 425 0.25 7.14 36.64
N THR A 426 1.11 7.60 37.55
CA THR A 426 2.56 7.63 37.31
C THR A 426 3.10 6.23 37.47
N ARG A 427 3.75 5.72 36.42
CA ARG A 427 4.39 4.40 36.41
C ARG A 427 5.37 4.25 37.58
N SER A 428 5.37 3.07 38.18
CA SER A 428 6.38 2.68 39.17
C SER A 428 7.75 2.47 38.50
N TRP A 429 8.80 2.41 39.31
CA TRP A 429 10.15 2.14 38.82
C TRP A 429 10.25 0.80 38.07
N GLN A 430 9.59 -0.24 38.59
CA GLN A 430 9.57 -1.56 37.96
C GLN A 430 8.82 -1.52 36.63
N GLN A 431 7.67 -0.85 36.56
CA GLN A 431 6.94 -0.68 35.29
C GLN A 431 7.77 0.09 34.25
N ASN A 432 8.59 1.07 34.66
CA ASN A 432 9.52 1.71 33.74
C ASN A 432 10.66 0.78 33.30
N GLU A 433 11.11 -0.12 34.17
CA GLU A 433 12.14 -1.11 33.84
C GLU A 433 11.61 -2.14 32.83
N ASP A 434 10.41 -2.67 33.08
CA ASP A 434 9.74 -3.64 32.19
C ASP A 434 9.47 -3.04 30.80
N LEU A 435 9.24 -1.73 30.73
CA LEU A 435 9.07 -0.98 29.49
C LEU A 435 10.39 -0.46 28.87
N GLY A 436 11.54 -0.71 29.51
CA GLY A 436 12.85 -0.28 29.02
C GLY A 436 13.08 1.24 29.05
N LEU A 437 12.34 1.98 29.88
CA LEU A 437 12.38 3.44 29.96
C LEU A 437 13.48 3.97 30.87
N ASN A 438 13.93 3.20 31.87
CA ASN A 438 14.89 3.68 32.86
C ASN A 438 16.27 3.99 32.25
N ASP A 439 16.68 3.24 31.22
CA ASP A 439 17.97 3.40 30.54
C ASP A 439 17.89 4.25 29.25
N MET A 440 16.70 4.75 28.92
CA MET A 440 16.47 5.49 27.68
C MET A 440 17.02 6.93 27.79
N LYS A 441 18.17 7.19 27.15
CA LYS A 441 18.69 8.56 26.98
C LYS A 441 17.91 9.24 25.86
N THR A 442 17.18 10.30 26.19
CA THR A 442 16.43 11.12 25.21
C THR A 442 17.11 12.45 24.85
N GLU A 443 18.25 12.77 25.49
CA GLU A 443 18.97 14.04 25.32
C GLU A 443 20.50 13.86 25.33
N ASN A 444 21.24 14.84 24.77
CA ASN A 444 22.71 14.93 24.75
C ASN A 444 23.46 13.77 24.09
N TYR A 445 23.00 13.35 22.92
CA TYR A 445 23.69 12.33 22.10
C TYR A 445 25.08 12.76 21.60
N GLU A 446 25.41 14.05 21.63
CA GLU A 446 26.70 14.58 21.14
C GLU A 446 27.86 14.43 22.12
N GLU A 447 27.62 14.03 23.38
CA GLU A 447 28.67 13.87 24.41
C GLU A 447 29.14 12.41 24.61
N SER A 448 29.01 11.56 23.59
CA SER A 448 29.42 10.14 23.65
C SER A 448 30.74 9.84 22.96
#